data_AF-M2AE42-F1
#
_entry.id   AF-M2AE42-F1
#
_cell.length_a   1.000
_cell.length_b   1.000
_cell.length_c   1.000
_cell.angle_alpha   90.00
_cell.angle_beta   90.00
_cell.angle_gamma   90.00
#
_symmetry.space_group_name_H-M   'P 1'
#
loop_
_entity.id
_entity.type
_entity.pdbx_description
1 polymer ?
#
loop_
_entity_poly.entity_id
_entity_poly.type
_entity_poly.pdbx_seq_one_letter_code
_entity_poly.pdbx_strand_id
1 'polypeptide(L)'
;MNDPSLEKDQVDGVALSWFFIWSIVLSIGLAGFAGTSDPDSMSDESQLLFACSFGGLAATWTAMGTWATLIHVEKEPNAKRQVQRWRIAVGSFLLINAIAMVLALQSMPSFAAQLLLLASTSCLGPFLIWQWFRRPIHRGPTPPTGQRNIRQILGMAVTIAAGNVLFKIASGWLSLFDATVTMMLSIAASWTLLTLTLLGRQWAWIYGLAPLCLALPFVVLFIMDLEKNNADEQALIVSGTFAGFYLFSLVYLLLLRSSGHRWFRITSNAEEPAADLSSASSPTASINTERVLGTQTKAS
;
A
#
# COMPACT_ATOMS: atom_id res chain seq x y z
N MET A 1 2.16 -11.09 32.09
CA MET A 1 3.04 -11.09 30.91
C MET A 1 2.10 -10.92 29.71
N ASN A 2 1.99 -9.71 29.16
CA ASN A 2 1.01 -9.43 28.10
C ASN A 2 1.55 -9.96 26.77
N ASP A 3 0.71 -10.70 26.06
CA ASP A 3 1.07 -11.33 24.79
C ASP A 3 1.31 -10.23 23.74
N PRO A 4 2.52 -10.08 23.19
CA PRO A 4 2.85 -9.02 22.24
C PRO A 4 2.07 -9.15 20.91
N SER A 5 1.43 -10.29 20.65
CA SER A 5 0.50 -10.52 19.54
C SER A 5 -0.81 -9.72 19.69
N LEU A 6 -1.36 -9.64 20.91
CA LEU A 6 -2.58 -8.89 21.21
C LEU A 6 -2.40 -7.37 20.98
N GLU A 7 -1.22 -6.84 21.29
CA GLU A 7 -0.90 -5.42 21.11
C GLU A 7 -0.78 -5.04 19.61
N LYS A 8 -0.24 -5.95 18.77
CA LYS A 8 -0.14 -5.74 17.32
C LYS A 8 -1.51 -5.81 16.62
N ASP A 9 -2.37 -6.74 17.04
CA ASP A 9 -3.71 -6.90 16.46
C ASP A 9 -4.64 -5.71 16.75
N GLN A 10 -4.52 -5.10 17.93
CA GLN A 10 -5.28 -3.88 18.27
C GLN A 10 -4.90 -2.69 17.38
N VAL A 11 -3.62 -2.59 17.04
CA VAL A 11 -3.05 -1.45 16.33
C VAL A 11 -3.44 -1.45 14.84
N ASP A 12 -3.65 -2.62 14.25
CA ASP A 12 -4.27 -2.74 12.92
C ASP A 12 -5.76 -2.49 12.91
N GLY A 13 -6.46 -2.91 13.97
CA GLY A 13 -7.86 -2.55 14.18
C GLY A 13 -8.06 -1.03 14.16
N VAL A 14 -7.23 -0.27 14.88
CA VAL A 14 -7.35 1.20 14.95
C VAL A 14 -7.11 1.87 13.60
N ALA A 15 -6.07 1.47 12.86
CA ALA A 15 -5.80 2.03 11.53
C ALA A 15 -6.94 1.74 10.54
N LEU A 16 -7.43 0.50 10.53
CA LEU A 16 -8.58 0.11 9.70
C LEU A 16 -9.86 0.84 10.10
N SER A 17 -10.14 0.99 11.40
CA SER A 17 -11.27 1.78 11.88
C SER A 17 -11.20 3.21 11.37
N TRP A 18 -10.01 3.81 11.36
CA TRP A 18 -9.84 5.15 10.79
C TRP A 18 -10.11 5.19 9.28
N PHE A 19 -9.65 4.19 8.53
CA PHE A 19 -9.97 4.10 7.10
C PHE A 19 -11.46 3.94 6.85
N PHE A 20 -12.16 3.10 7.64
CA PHE A 20 -13.60 2.94 7.55
C PHE A 20 -14.36 4.24 7.85
N ILE A 21 -14.02 4.93 8.93
CA ILE A 21 -14.68 6.18 9.33
C ILE A 21 -14.51 7.23 8.23
N TRP A 22 -13.29 7.47 7.77
CA TRP A 22 -13.05 8.48 6.74
C TRP A 22 -13.66 8.09 5.39
N SER A 23 -13.65 6.81 5.02
CA SER A 23 -14.35 6.36 3.82
C SER A 23 -15.84 6.69 3.89
N ILE A 24 -16.49 6.50 5.04
CA ILE A 24 -17.91 6.84 5.22
C ILE A 24 -18.10 8.36 5.15
N VAL A 25 -17.29 9.13 5.88
CA VAL A 25 -17.39 10.60 5.92
C VAL A 25 -17.23 11.20 4.52
N LEU A 26 -16.23 10.74 3.76
CA LEU A 26 -15.98 11.22 2.40
C LEU A 26 -17.04 10.75 1.40
N SER A 27 -17.57 9.52 1.55
CA SER A 27 -18.72 9.06 0.77
C SER A 27 -19.97 9.92 1.02
N ILE A 28 -20.26 10.25 2.28
CA ILE A 28 -21.38 11.14 2.64
C ILE A 28 -21.14 12.54 2.08
N GLY A 29 -19.92 13.06 2.19
CA GLY A 29 -19.53 14.35 1.61
C GLY A 29 -19.80 14.40 0.11
N LEU A 30 -19.33 13.40 -0.64
CA LEU A 30 -19.58 13.29 -2.09
C LEU A 30 -21.08 13.10 -2.41
N ALA A 31 -21.78 12.26 -1.65
CA ALA A 31 -23.21 12.04 -1.85
C ALA A 31 -24.03 13.32 -1.59
N GLY A 32 -23.55 14.22 -0.72
CA GLY A 32 -24.15 15.54 -0.51
C GLY A 32 -24.20 16.39 -1.77
N PHE A 33 -23.30 16.14 -2.72
CA PHE A 33 -23.25 16.82 -4.02
C PHE A 33 -23.97 16.02 -5.14
N ALA A 34 -24.52 14.84 -4.87
CA ALA A 34 -25.18 14.01 -5.88
C ALA A 34 -26.41 14.68 -6.54
N GLY A 35 -27.02 15.66 -5.88
CA GLY A 35 -28.19 16.38 -6.37
C GLY A 35 -27.90 17.42 -7.46
N THR A 36 -26.65 17.81 -7.65
CA THR A 36 -26.26 18.69 -8.76
C THR A 36 -26.05 17.85 -10.01
N SER A 37 -26.64 18.24 -11.13
CA SER A 37 -26.47 17.50 -12.40
C SER A 37 -25.13 17.78 -13.09
N ASP A 38 -24.47 18.89 -12.73
CA ASP A 38 -23.23 19.34 -13.36
C ASP A 38 -22.29 19.95 -12.31
N PRO A 39 -21.05 19.46 -12.14
CA PRO A 39 -20.05 20.09 -11.29
C PRO A 39 -19.84 21.57 -11.62
N ASP A 40 -19.93 21.94 -12.90
CA ASP A 40 -19.68 23.30 -13.37
C ASP A 40 -20.77 24.27 -12.90
N SER A 41 -21.93 23.75 -12.49
CA SER A 41 -23.02 24.53 -11.90
C SER A 41 -22.86 24.82 -10.41
N MET A 42 -21.88 24.17 -9.75
CA MET A 42 -21.58 24.40 -8.34
C MET A 42 -20.76 25.68 -8.16
N SER A 43 -20.88 26.30 -6.98
CA SER A 43 -19.92 27.34 -6.56
C SER A 43 -18.48 26.79 -6.49
N ASP A 44 -17.50 27.64 -6.75
CA ASP A 44 -16.07 27.30 -6.70
C ASP A 44 -15.66 26.54 -5.43
N GLU A 45 -16.17 26.97 -4.26
CA GLU A 45 -15.93 26.31 -2.98
C GLU A 45 -16.51 24.88 -2.95
N SER A 46 -17.70 24.70 -3.51
CA SER A 46 -18.36 23.39 -3.59
C SER A 46 -17.65 22.47 -4.58
N GLN A 47 -17.18 22.98 -5.72
CA GLN A 47 -16.37 22.21 -6.68
C GLN A 47 -15.07 21.72 -6.03
N LEU A 48 -14.37 22.61 -5.32
CA LEU A 48 -13.14 22.28 -4.62
C LEU A 48 -13.37 21.24 -3.53
N LEU A 49 -14.44 21.39 -2.72
CA LEU A 49 -14.78 20.43 -1.66
C LEU A 49 -15.20 19.07 -2.22
N PHE A 50 -15.98 19.05 -3.31
CA PHE A 50 -16.34 17.84 -4.04
C PHE A 50 -15.08 17.12 -4.52
N ALA A 51 -14.19 17.82 -5.23
CA ALA A 51 -12.96 17.27 -5.75
C ALA A 51 -11.99 16.81 -4.65
N CYS A 52 -11.87 17.57 -3.56
CA CYS A 52 -11.08 17.17 -2.39
C CYS A 52 -11.64 15.90 -1.74
N SER A 53 -12.97 15.79 -1.62
CA SER A 53 -13.62 14.59 -1.09
C SER A 53 -13.43 13.39 -2.02
N PHE A 54 -13.45 13.63 -3.34
CA PHE A 54 -13.20 12.64 -4.38
C PHE A 54 -11.79 12.07 -4.29
N GLY A 55 -10.77 12.95 -4.28
CA GLY A 55 -9.38 12.56 -4.12
C GLY A 55 -9.11 11.86 -2.79
N GLY A 56 -9.71 12.34 -1.70
CA GLY A 56 -9.61 11.72 -0.39
C GLY A 56 -10.21 10.31 -0.35
N LEU A 57 -11.39 10.12 -0.96
CA LEU A 57 -12.04 8.81 -1.01
C LEU A 57 -11.22 7.82 -1.83
N ALA A 58 -10.67 8.27 -2.96
CA ALA A 58 -9.74 7.48 -3.77
C ALA A 58 -8.51 7.05 -2.95
N ALA A 59 -7.88 7.97 -2.22
CA ALA A 59 -6.76 7.65 -1.33
C ALA A 59 -7.15 6.63 -0.24
N THR A 60 -8.35 6.75 0.31
CA THR A 60 -8.87 5.82 1.33
C THR A 60 -9.02 4.40 0.76
N TRP A 61 -9.68 4.28 -0.39
CA TRP A 61 -9.87 3.00 -1.06
C TRP A 61 -8.54 2.37 -1.46
N THR A 62 -7.60 3.18 -1.98
CA THR A 62 -6.25 2.72 -2.31
C THR A 62 -5.48 2.26 -1.07
N ALA A 63 -5.57 2.99 0.05
CA ALA A 63 -4.91 2.59 1.30
C ALA A 63 -5.48 1.28 1.84
N MET A 64 -6.80 1.11 1.85
CA MET A 64 -7.47 -0.13 2.26
C MET A 64 -7.13 -1.30 1.33
N GLY A 65 -7.11 -1.07 0.01
CA GLY A 65 -6.73 -2.06 -0.98
C GLY A 65 -5.27 -2.51 -0.82
N THR A 66 -4.37 -1.54 -0.63
CA THR A 66 -2.95 -1.76 -0.34
C THR A 66 -2.77 -2.55 0.96
N TRP A 67 -3.51 -2.22 2.01
CA TRP A 67 -3.48 -2.96 3.28
C TRP A 67 -3.96 -4.41 3.11
N ALA A 68 -5.11 -4.61 2.47
CA ALA A 68 -5.71 -5.93 2.30
C ALA A 68 -4.83 -6.89 1.48
N THR A 69 -4.10 -6.35 0.51
CA THR A 69 -3.31 -7.15 -0.43
C THR A 69 -1.84 -7.31 -0.01
N LEU A 70 -1.22 -6.30 0.60
CA LEU A 70 0.24 -6.23 0.70
C LEU A 70 0.82 -6.22 2.10
N ILE A 71 0.04 -5.92 3.12
CA ILE A 71 0.55 -5.88 4.49
C ILE A 71 0.69 -7.30 5.05
N HIS A 72 1.88 -7.61 5.55
CA HIS A 72 2.16 -8.88 6.21
C HIS A 72 1.57 -8.90 7.61
N VAL A 73 0.91 -10.00 7.98
CA VAL A 73 0.56 -10.29 9.37
C VAL A 73 1.20 -11.62 9.75
N GLU A 74 1.79 -11.67 10.95
CA GLU A 74 2.61 -12.79 11.44
C GLU A 74 1.85 -14.14 11.41
N LYS A 75 2.58 -15.22 11.13
CA LYS A 75 2.05 -16.56 10.85
C LYS A 75 1.69 -17.35 12.12
N GLU A 76 1.00 -16.76 13.08
CA GLU A 76 0.38 -17.59 14.12
C GLU A 76 -0.88 -18.28 13.56
N PRO A 77 -1.15 -19.55 13.92
CA PRO A 77 -2.29 -20.30 13.39
C PRO A 77 -3.63 -19.62 13.68
N ASN A 78 -3.76 -18.94 14.82
CA ASN A 78 -4.94 -18.14 15.16
C ASN A 78 -4.98 -16.80 14.40
N ALA A 79 -3.83 -16.14 14.22
CA ALA A 79 -3.71 -14.89 13.48
C ALA A 79 -4.11 -15.03 12.00
N LYS A 80 -3.81 -16.16 11.34
CA LYS A 80 -4.22 -16.40 9.94
C LYS A 80 -5.73 -16.27 9.72
N ARG A 81 -6.53 -16.85 10.62
CA ARG A 81 -8.00 -16.83 10.51
C ARG A 81 -8.56 -15.43 10.74
N GLN A 82 -7.97 -14.69 11.68
CA GLN A 82 -8.35 -13.31 12.00
C GLN A 82 -8.00 -12.35 10.87
N VAL A 83 -6.83 -12.47 10.27
CA VAL A 83 -6.40 -11.66 9.12
C VAL A 83 -7.29 -11.92 7.91
N GLN A 84 -7.64 -13.17 7.65
CA GLN A 84 -8.55 -13.50 6.58
C GLN A 84 -9.94 -12.89 6.81
N ARG A 85 -10.44 -12.88 8.06
CA ARG A 85 -11.69 -12.19 8.41
C ARG A 85 -11.60 -10.68 8.16
N TRP A 86 -10.50 -10.03 8.54
CA TRP A 86 -10.30 -8.61 8.28
C TRP A 86 -10.18 -8.28 6.79
N ARG A 87 -9.49 -9.12 6.00
CA ARG A 87 -9.43 -8.96 4.54
C ARG A 87 -10.80 -9.12 3.89
N ILE A 88 -11.60 -10.09 4.34
CA ILE A 88 -12.98 -10.25 3.88
C ILE A 88 -13.81 -9.03 4.30
N ALA A 89 -13.69 -8.55 5.54
CA ALA A 89 -14.42 -7.39 6.02
C ALA A 89 -14.08 -6.12 5.22
N VAL A 90 -12.79 -5.85 4.99
CA VAL A 90 -12.31 -4.73 4.15
C VAL A 90 -12.81 -4.88 2.72
N GLY A 91 -12.70 -6.07 2.12
CA GLY A 91 -13.16 -6.33 0.76
C GLY A 91 -14.67 -6.13 0.61
N SER A 92 -15.47 -6.71 1.52
CA SER A 92 -16.93 -6.54 1.55
C SER A 92 -17.32 -5.07 1.76
N PHE A 93 -16.63 -4.36 2.65
CA PHE A 93 -16.87 -2.94 2.87
C PHE A 93 -16.58 -2.12 1.61
N LEU A 94 -15.42 -2.32 0.97
CA LEU A 94 -15.06 -1.62 -0.25
C LEU A 94 -16.08 -1.89 -1.36
N LEU A 95 -16.55 -3.13 -1.49
CA LEU A 95 -17.57 -3.49 -2.47
C LEU A 95 -18.90 -2.76 -2.19
N ILE A 96 -19.36 -2.78 -0.93
CA ILE A 96 -20.60 -2.11 -0.53
C ILE A 96 -20.48 -0.59 -0.72
N ASN A 97 -19.35 0.00 -0.32
CA ASN A 97 -19.10 1.43 -0.46
C ASN A 97 -19.02 1.83 -1.95
N ALA A 98 -18.39 1.01 -2.80
CA ALA A 98 -18.37 1.22 -4.24
C ALA A 98 -19.77 1.19 -4.86
N ILE A 99 -20.61 0.20 -4.50
CA ILE A 99 -22.00 0.12 -4.97
C ILE A 99 -22.77 1.37 -4.50
N ALA A 100 -22.65 1.75 -3.23
CA ALA A 100 -23.31 2.94 -2.68
C ALA A 100 -22.88 4.21 -3.43
N MET A 101 -21.59 4.36 -3.75
CA MET A 101 -21.09 5.51 -4.50
C MET A 101 -21.54 5.53 -5.95
N VAL A 102 -21.63 4.38 -6.62
CA VAL A 102 -22.19 4.28 -7.97
C VAL A 102 -23.67 4.70 -7.98
N LEU A 103 -24.43 4.31 -6.96
CA LEU A 103 -25.83 4.73 -6.81
C LEU A 103 -25.95 6.22 -6.46
N ALA A 104 -25.09 6.73 -5.56
CA ALA A 104 -25.09 8.14 -5.19
C ALA A 104 -24.73 9.04 -6.37
N LEU A 105 -23.68 8.68 -7.14
CA LEU A 105 -23.22 9.44 -8.30
C LEU A 105 -23.90 9.02 -9.60
N GLN A 106 -25.11 8.47 -9.55
CA GLN A 106 -25.85 8.07 -10.76
C GLN A 106 -26.13 9.25 -11.71
N SER A 107 -26.24 10.47 -11.17
CA SER A 107 -26.36 11.73 -11.93
C SER A 107 -25.05 12.11 -12.63
N MET A 108 -23.92 11.59 -12.17
CA MET A 108 -22.56 11.88 -12.63
C MET A 108 -21.77 10.57 -12.87
N PRO A 109 -22.18 9.71 -13.80
CA PRO A 109 -21.63 8.36 -13.96
C PRO A 109 -20.14 8.36 -14.36
N SER A 110 -19.66 9.41 -15.02
CA SER A 110 -18.25 9.60 -15.36
C SER A 110 -17.38 9.65 -14.11
N PHE A 111 -17.77 10.41 -13.08
CA PHE A 111 -17.04 10.52 -11.82
C PHE A 111 -17.02 9.19 -11.05
N ALA A 112 -18.14 8.47 -11.02
CA ALA A 112 -18.18 7.14 -10.41
C ALA A 112 -17.18 6.17 -11.06
N ALA A 113 -17.13 6.16 -12.41
CA ALA A 113 -16.20 5.34 -13.14
C ALA A 113 -14.74 5.78 -12.94
N GLN A 114 -14.49 7.09 -12.93
CA GLN A 114 -13.16 7.66 -12.66
C GLN A 114 -12.65 7.28 -11.26
N LEU A 115 -13.53 7.28 -10.24
CA LEU A 115 -13.17 6.90 -8.88
C LEU A 115 -12.71 5.44 -8.81
N LEU A 116 -13.48 4.53 -9.43
CA LEU A 116 -13.15 3.10 -9.49
C LEU A 116 -11.84 2.86 -10.26
N LEU A 117 -11.66 3.54 -11.39
CA LEU A 117 -10.45 3.43 -12.20
C LEU A 117 -9.22 3.96 -11.46
N LEU A 118 -9.35 5.11 -10.78
CA LEU A 118 -8.29 5.73 -10.00
C LEU A 118 -7.87 4.85 -8.83
N ALA A 119 -8.82 4.34 -8.05
CA ALA A 119 -8.52 3.50 -6.90
C ALA A 119 -7.86 2.16 -7.31
N SER A 120 -8.35 1.54 -8.38
CA SER A 120 -7.83 0.26 -8.89
C SER A 120 -6.43 0.40 -9.50
N THR A 121 -6.21 1.43 -10.32
CA THR A 121 -4.88 1.72 -10.91
C THR A 121 -3.85 2.07 -9.85
N SER A 122 -4.25 2.84 -8.83
CA SER A 122 -3.36 3.18 -7.71
C SER A 122 -2.92 1.97 -6.89
N CYS A 123 -3.69 0.88 -6.89
CA CYS A 123 -3.29 -0.39 -6.26
C CYS A 123 -2.26 -1.19 -7.10
N LEU A 124 -2.10 -0.92 -8.41
CA LEU A 124 -1.19 -1.67 -9.27
C LEU A 124 0.27 -1.46 -8.89
N GLY A 125 0.69 -0.23 -8.58
CA GLY A 125 2.08 0.07 -8.24
C GLY A 125 2.57 -0.68 -6.98
N PRO A 126 1.85 -0.61 -5.84
CA PRO A 126 2.13 -1.44 -4.68
C PRO A 126 2.14 -2.94 -5.00
N PHE A 127 1.24 -3.42 -5.85
CA PHE A 127 1.22 -4.83 -6.28
C PHE A 127 2.45 -5.22 -7.10
N LEU A 128 2.91 -4.34 -7.99
CA LEU A 128 4.17 -4.52 -8.71
C LEU A 128 5.33 -4.58 -7.72
N ILE A 129 5.44 -3.65 -6.77
CA ILE A 129 6.47 -3.69 -5.73
C ILE A 129 6.47 -5.05 -5.00
N TRP A 130 5.29 -5.55 -4.64
CA TRP A 130 5.16 -6.87 -4.03
C TRP A 130 5.65 -8.00 -4.95
N GLN A 131 5.29 -7.98 -6.23
CA GLN A 131 5.78 -8.96 -7.20
C GLN A 131 7.31 -8.93 -7.35
N TRP A 132 7.90 -7.73 -7.30
CA TRP A 132 9.36 -7.54 -7.38
C TRP A 132 10.08 -8.18 -6.21
N PHE A 133 9.61 -7.90 -5.00
CA PHE A 133 10.25 -8.36 -3.79
C PHE A 133 9.78 -9.76 -3.35
N ARG A 134 8.69 -10.27 -3.94
CA ARG A 134 7.91 -11.46 -3.51
C ARG A 134 7.67 -11.50 -2.00
N ARG A 135 7.56 -10.32 -1.40
CA ARG A 135 7.47 -10.16 0.03
C ARG A 135 6.35 -9.19 0.33
N PRO A 136 5.40 -9.57 1.19
CA PRO A 136 4.49 -8.59 1.76
C PRO A 136 5.31 -7.54 2.52
N ILE A 137 4.79 -6.32 2.58
CA ILE A 137 5.42 -5.20 3.28
C ILE A 137 5.49 -5.60 4.77
N HIS A 138 6.70 -5.89 5.23
CA HIS A 138 6.98 -6.32 6.59
C HIS A 138 7.17 -5.13 7.52
N ARG A 139 6.68 -5.25 8.76
CA ARG A 139 6.79 -4.18 9.75
C ARG A 139 8.09 -4.08 10.52
N GLY A 140 8.99 -5.03 10.30
CA GLY A 140 10.28 -5.17 11.00
C GLY A 140 11.47 -5.20 10.03
N PRO A 141 12.66 -5.65 10.50
CA PRO A 141 13.86 -5.71 9.68
C PRO A 141 13.62 -6.54 8.42
N THR A 142 13.81 -5.91 7.26
CA THR A 142 13.69 -6.57 5.96
C THR A 142 14.77 -7.64 5.83
N PRO A 143 14.42 -8.92 5.59
CA PRO A 143 15.42 -9.94 5.32
C PRO A 143 16.21 -9.58 4.05
N PRO A 144 17.45 -10.08 3.88
CA PRO A 144 18.23 -9.79 2.68
C PRO A 144 17.48 -10.22 1.42
N THR A 145 17.48 -9.39 0.38
CA THR A 145 16.92 -9.74 -0.93
C THR A 145 17.75 -10.84 -1.56
N GLY A 146 17.13 -12.00 -1.81
CA GLY A 146 17.78 -13.11 -2.52
C GLY A 146 18.03 -12.78 -3.99
N GLN A 147 18.79 -13.64 -4.67
CA GLN A 147 19.00 -13.53 -6.11
C GLN A 147 17.66 -13.57 -6.86
N ARG A 148 17.54 -12.66 -7.84
CA ARG A 148 16.31 -12.46 -8.62
C ARG A 148 16.28 -13.46 -9.77
N ASN A 149 15.12 -14.04 -10.01
CA ASN A 149 14.92 -15.01 -11.10
C ASN A 149 14.29 -14.30 -12.31
N ILE A 150 14.71 -14.63 -13.53
CA ILE A 150 14.15 -14.13 -14.80
C ILE A 150 12.61 -14.28 -14.82
N ARG A 151 12.08 -15.35 -14.22
CA ARG A 151 10.64 -15.59 -14.09
C ARG A 151 9.89 -14.48 -13.31
N GLN A 152 10.57 -13.77 -12.40
CA GLN A 152 9.98 -12.66 -11.64
C GLN A 152 9.85 -11.40 -12.51
N ILE A 153 10.90 -11.08 -13.28
CA ILE A 153 10.89 -9.95 -14.21
C ILE A 153 9.81 -10.16 -15.28
N LEU A 154 9.69 -11.38 -15.80
CA LEU A 154 8.64 -11.74 -16.76
C LEU A 154 7.24 -11.60 -16.14
N GLY A 155 7.04 -12.03 -14.89
CA GLY A 155 5.76 -11.88 -14.19
C GLY A 155 5.33 -10.43 -14.00
N MET A 156 6.28 -9.53 -13.71
CA MET A 156 6.01 -8.09 -13.67
C MET A 156 5.65 -7.54 -15.04
N ALA A 157 6.43 -7.87 -16.07
CA ALA A 157 6.18 -7.40 -17.42
C ALA A 157 4.77 -7.81 -17.89
N VAL A 158 4.34 -9.03 -17.59
CA VAL A 158 2.97 -9.50 -17.87
C VAL A 158 1.93 -8.70 -17.08
N THR A 159 2.19 -8.37 -15.82
CA THR A 159 1.25 -7.60 -14.99
C THR A 159 1.13 -6.15 -15.49
N ILE A 160 2.25 -5.53 -15.89
CA ILE A 160 2.27 -4.21 -16.51
C ILE A 160 1.53 -4.24 -17.85
N ALA A 161 1.79 -5.24 -18.69
CA ALA A 161 1.13 -5.38 -19.98
C ALA A 161 -0.39 -5.57 -19.81
N ALA A 162 -0.81 -6.47 -18.91
CA ALA A 162 -2.22 -6.70 -18.62
C ALA A 162 -2.89 -5.44 -18.03
N GLY A 163 -2.22 -4.76 -17.10
CA GLY A 163 -2.68 -3.49 -16.53
C GLY A 163 -2.86 -2.41 -17.60
N ASN A 164 -1.90 -2.24 -18.50
CA ASN A 164 -1.97 -1.29 -19.60
C ASN A 164 -3.11 -1.60 -20.57
N VAL A 165 -3.32 -2.88 -20.92
CA VAL A 165 -4.41 -3.29 -21.81
C VAL A 165 -5.76 -3.01 -21.14
N LEU A 166 -5.94 -3.43 -19.88
CA LEU A 166 -7.18 -3.18 -19.14
C LEU A 166 -7.46 -1.69 -18.97
N PHE A 167 -6.43 -0.90 -18.65
CA PHE A 167 -6.55 0.53 -18.49
C PHE A 167 -6.92 1.21 -19.82
N LYS A 168 -6.29 0.81 -20.95
CA LYS A 168 -6.62 1.33 -22.27
C LYS A 168 -8.04 0.96 -22.73
N ILE A 169 -8.49 -0.25 -22.42
CA ILE A 169 -9.88 -0.67 -22.69
C ILE A 169 -10.83 0.17 -21.87
N ALA A 170 -10.56 0.35 -20.57
CA ALA A 170 -11.37 1.15 -19.67
C ALA A 170 -11.42 2.63 -20.10
N SER A 171 -10.28 3.22 -20.47
CA SER A 171 -10.22 4.62 -20.91
C SER A 171 -10.97 4.83 -22.22
N GLY A 172 -10.89 3.89 -23.16
CA GLY A 172 -11.65 3.91 -24.41
C GLY A 172 -13.16 3.75 -24.19
N TRP A 173 -13.57 2.80 -23.33
CA TRP A 173 -14.98 2.60 -22.97
C TRP A 173 -15.59 3.82 -22.27
N LEU A 174 -14.82 4.46 -21.39
CA LEU A 174 -15.26 5.63 -20.63
C LEU A 174 -15.09 6.95 -21.38
N SER A 175 -14.54 6.92 -22.61
CA SER A 175 -14.24 8.12 -23.41
C SER A 175 -13.48 9.19 -22.60
N LEU A 176 -12.50 8.75 -21.81
CA LEU A 176 -11.71 9.65 -20.98
C LEU A 176 -10.78 10.50 -21.85
N PHE A 177 -10.67 11.78 -21.51
CA PHE A 177 -9.69 12.70 -22.09
C PHE A 177 -8.27 12.31 -21.67
N ASP A 178 -7.27 12.62 -22.51
CA ASP A 178 -5.87 12.23 -22.25
C ASP A 178 -5.34 12.92 -20.99
N ALA A 179 -5.80 14.14 -20.71
CA ALA A 179 -5.56 14.80 -19.43
C ALA A 179 -6.10 14.03 -18.21
N THR A 180 -7.33 13.50 -18.26
CA THR A 180 -7.91 12.73 -17.16
C THR A 180 -7.15 11.42 -16.95
N VAL A 181 -6.74 10.78 -18.04
CA VAL A 181 -5.85 9.62 -18.00
C VAL A 181 -4.52 9.97 -17.34
N THR A 182 -3.91 11.10 -17.72
CA THR A 182 -2.65 11.57 -17.17
C THR A 182 -2.77 11.88 -15.67
N MET A 183 -3.87 12.48 -15.24
CA MET A 183 -4.18 12.70 -13.83
C MET A 183 -4.19 11.38 -13.05
N MET A 184 -4.92 10.38 -13.54
CA MET A 184 -5.02 9.07 -12.88
C MET A 184 -3.66 8.38 -12.73
N LEU A 185 -2.89 8.35 -13.82
CA LEU A 185 -1.55 7.75 -13.81
C LEU A 185 -0.59 8.50 -12.88
N SER A 186 -0.69 9.84 -12.84
CA SER A 186 0.11 10.69 -11.95
C SER A 186 -0.19 10.44 -10.48
N ILE A 187 -1.47 10.30 -10.12
CA ILE A 187 -1.89 9.96 -8.76
C ILE A 187 -1.43 8.53 -8.39
N ALA A 188 -1.63 7.55 -9.27
CA ALA A 188 -1.20 6.17 -9.04
C ALA A 188 0.33 6.06 -8.85
N ALA A 189 1.10 6.76 -9.67
CA ALA A 189 2.56 6.85 -9.53
C ALA A 189 2.94 7.53 -8.21
N SER A 190 2.27 8.64 -7.86
CA SER A 190 2.51 9.36 -6.61
C SER A 190 2.24 8.50 -5.38
N TRP A 191 1.13 7.75 -5.36
CA TRP A 191 0.83 6.80 -4.28
C TRP A 191 1.93 5.78 -4.11
N THR A 192 2.40 5.21 -5.22
CA THR A 192 3.45 4.21 -5.24
C THR A 192 4.75 4.77 -4.66
N LEU A 193 5.12 5.98 -5.06
CA LEU A 193 6.30 6.67 -4.55
C LEU A 193 6.14 7.08 -3.08
N LEU A 194 4.98 7.60 -2.66
CA LEU A 194 4.68 7.92 -1.26
C LEU A 194 4.79 6.67 -0.37
N THR A 195 4.21 5.56 -0.83
CA THR A 195 4.29 4.25 -0.18
C THR A 195 5.76 3.81 -0.05
N LEU A 196 6.55 3.89 -1.13
CA LEU A 196 7.97 3.54 -1.12
C LEU A 196 8.81 4.44 -0.22
N THR A 197 8.58 5.75 -0.22
CA THR A 197 9.39 6.70 0.54
C THR A 197 9.11 6.63 2.04
N LEU A 198 7.82 6.60 2.42
CA LEU A 198 7.40 6.61 3.81
C LEU A 198 7.52 5.24 4.48
N LEU A 199 7.34 4.13 3.73
CA LEU A 199 7.52 2.77 4.24
C LEU A 199 8.89 2.17 3.89
N GLY A 200 9.67 2.71 2.94
CA GLY A 200 10.96 2.14 2.52
C GLY A 200 12.18 2.65 3.28
N ARG A 201 12.00 3.34 4.41
CA ARG A 201 13.07 3.96 5.21
C ARG A 201 13.92 4.99 4.44
N GLN A 202 13.41 5.49 3.31
CA GLN A 202 14.13 6.37 2.38
C GLN A 202 13.63 7.82 2.50
N TRP A 203 13.73 8.40 3.69
CA TRP A 203 13.20 9.74 4.02
C TRP A 203 13.80 10.87 3.20
N ALA A 204 15.05 10.73 2.76
CA ALA A 204 15.71 11.70 1.89
C ALA A 204 14.96 11.93 0.56
N TRP A 205 14.16 10.96 0.11
CA TRP A 205 13.41 11.06 -1.14
C TRP A 205 12.16 11.94 -1.01
N ILE A 206 11.71 12.26 0.21
CA ILE A 206 10.59 13.19 0.43
C ILE A 206 10.91 14.58 -0.12
N TYR A 207 12.17 15.03 -0.05
CA TYR A 207 12.60 16.30 -0.62
C TYR A 207 12.48 16.34 -2.14
N GLY A 208 12.68 15.20 -2.83
CA GLY A 208 12.44 15.07 -4.27
C GLY A 208 10.96 14.87 -4.60
N LEU A 209 10.17 14.32 -3.68
CA LEU A 209 8.76 14.04 -3.88
C LEU A 209 7.88 15.29 -3.76
N ALA A 210 8.19 16.16 -2.80
CA ALA A 210 7.43 17.39 -2.56
C ALA A 210 7.28 18.28 -3.82
N PRO A 211 8.36 18.63 -4.56
CA PRO A 211 8.21 19.42 -5.79
C PRO A 211 7.47 18.66 -6.88
N LEU A 212 7.58 17.32 -6.92
CA LEU A 212 6.87 16.49 -7.88
C LEU A 212 5.35 16.50 -7.61
N CYS A 213 4.93 16.36 -6.35
CA CYS A 213 3.52 16.49 -5.96
C CYS A 213 2.94 17.88 -6.26
N LEU A 214 3.75 18.93 -6.17
CA LEU A 214 3.33 20.29 -6.54
C LEU A 214 3.28 20.50 -8.05
N ALA A 215 4.19 19.89 -8.82
CA ALA A 215 4.29 20.06 -10.26
C ALA A 215 3.24 19.27 -11.06
N LEU A 216 2.85 18.08 -10.60
CA LEU A 216 1.92 17.19 -11.32
C LEU A 216 0.55 17.83 -11.64
N PRO A 217 -0.11 18.57 -10.73
CA PRO A 217 -1.33 19.31 -11.05
C PRO A 217 -1.16 20.28 -12.22
N PHE A 218 -0.04 21.01 -12.28
CA PHE A 218 0.24 21.96 -13.37
C PHE A 218 0.44 21.25 -14.71
N VAL A 219 1.12 20.10 -14.71
CA VAL A 219 1.32 19.30 -15.94
C VAL A 219 -0.04 18.82 -16.47
N VAL A 220 -0.93 18.35 -15.60
CA VAL A 220 -2.28 17.92 -15.98
C VAL A 220 -3.07 19.09 -16.55
N LEU A 221 -3.08 20.24 -15.86
CA LEU A 221 -3.81 21.43 -16.33
C LEU A 221 -3.27 21.94 -17.67
N PHE A 222 -1.95 21.91 -17.87
CA PHE A 222 -1.35 22.27 -19.15
C PHE A 222 -1.82 21.36 -20.29
N ILE A 223 -1.93 20.05 -20.06
CA ILE A 223 -2.44 19.10 -21.05
C ILE A 223 -3.93 19.37 -21.34
N MET A 224 -4.72 19.69 -20.31
CA MET A 224 -6.13 20.06 -20.48
C MET A 224 -6.32 21.32 -21.31
N ASP A 225 -5.46 22.30 -21.10
CA ASP A 225 -5.48 23.54 -21.87
C ASP A 225 -5.22 23.28 -23.35
N LEU A 226 -4.24 22.43 -23.65
CA LEU A 226 -3.92 22.04 -25.03
C LEU A 226 -5.04 21.25 -25.72
N GLU A 227 -5.81 20.46 -25.00
CA GLU A 227 -6.89 19.63 -25.58
C GLU A 227 -8.20 20.39 -25.76
N LYS A 228 -8.56 21.25 -24.81
CA LYS A 228 -9.92 21.81 -24.72
C LYS A 228 -9.99 23.32 -24.51
N ASN A 229 -8.85 23.98 -24.28
CA ASN A 229 -8.81 25.40 -23.90
C ASN A 229 -9.75 25.70 -22.72
N ASN A 230 -9.83 24.74 -21.79
CA ASN A 230 -10.76 24.77 -20.67
C ASN A 230 -10.08 24.44 -19.33
N ALA A 231 -8.80 24.80 -19.22
CA ALA A 231 -8.02 24.54 -18.01
C ALA A 231 -8.56 25.32 -16.81
N ASP A 232 -9.08 26.52 -17.01
CA ASP A 232 -9.60 27.37 -15.94
C ASP A 232 -10.87 26.78 -15.28
N GLU A 233 -11.82 26.28 -16.07
CA GLU A 233 -13.06 25.68 -15.53
C GLU A 233 -12.76 24.37 -14.78
N GLN A 234 -11.73 23.61 -15.19
CA GLN A 234 -11.38 22.34 -14.53
C GLN A 234 -10.27 22.48 -13.47
N ALA A 235 -9.70 23.68 -13.29
CA ALA A 235 -8.61 23.93 -12.36
C ALA A 235 -8.94 23.53 -10.92
N LEU A 236 -10.15 23.88 -10.46
CA LEU A 236 -10.61 23.58 -9.10
C LEU A 236 -10.81 22.08 -8.89
N ILE A 237 -11.35 21.38 -9.90
CA ILE A 237 -11.59 19.93 -9.82
C ILE A 237 -10.26 19.17 -9.80
N VAL A 238 -9.32 19.52 -10.67
CA VAL A 238 -8.01 18.87 -10.72
C VAL A 238 -7.21 19.15 -9.46
N SER A 239 -7.07 20.42 -9.08
CA SER A 239 -6.30 20.82 -7.90
C SER A 239 -6.90 20.26 -6.60
N GLY A 240 -8.23 20.30 -6.47
CA GLY A 240 -8.95 19.70 -5.34
C GLY A 240 -8.72 18.19 -5.26
N THR A 241 -8.76 17.48 -6.39
CA THR A 241 -8.51 16.03 -6.43
C THR A 241 -7.11 15.68 -5.94
N PHE A 242 -6.08 16.39 -6.43
CA PHE A 242 -4.70 16.20 -5.96
C PHE A 242 -4.54 16.56 -4.49
N ALA A 243 -5.09 17.70 -4.05
CA ALA A 243 -5.00 18.15 -2.67
C ALA A 243 -5.62 17.15 -1.70
N GLY A 244 -6.85 16.70 -1.99
CA GLY A 244 -7.53 15.68 -1.21
C GLY A 244 -6.78 14.36 -1.19
N PHE A 245 -6.31 13.88 -2.36
CA PHE A 245 -5.55 12.64 -2.43
C PHE A 245 -4.28 12.69 -1.58
N TYR A 246 -3.47 13.76 -1.71
CA TYR A 246 -2.21 13.88 -0.98
C TYR A 246 -2.42 14.08 0.52
N LEU A 247 -3.39 14.90 0.94
CA LEU A 247 -3.72 15.12 2.35
C LEU A 247 -4.03 13.78 3.04
N PHE A 248 -4.99 13.03 2.49
CA PHE A 248 -5.42 11.76 3.08
C PHE A 248 -4.34 10.68 2.95
N SER A 249 -3.60 10.64 1.84
CA SER A 249 -2.48 9.71 1.68
C SER A 249 -1.41 9.91 2.76
N LEU A 250 -1.05 11.16 3.05
CA LEU A 250 -0.09 11.46 4.10
C LEU A 250 -0.62 11.04 5.48
N VAL A 251 -1.88 11.34 5.80
CA VAL A 251 -2.51 10.92 7.05
C VAL A 251 -2.50 9.41 7.19
N TYR A 252 -2.90 8.66 6.15
CA TYR A 252 -2.95 7.20 6.19
C TYR A 252 -1.57 6.57 6.29
N LEU A 253 -0.58 7.10 5.58
CA LEU A 253 0.80 6.60 5.67
C LEU A 253 1.43 6.92 7.04
N LEU A 254 1.10 8.07 7.63
CA LEU A 254 1.49 8.40 9.00
C LEU A 254 0.81 7.49 10.03
N LEU A 255 -0.49 7.18 9.85
CA LEU A 255 -1.21 6.23 10.71
C LEU A 255 -0.62 4.82 10.60
N LEU A 256 -0.34 4.34 9.38
CA LEU A 256 0.34 3.06 9.15
C LEU A 256 1.75 3.05 9.75
N ARG A 257 2.41 4.21 9.83
CA ARG A 257 3.72 4.35 10.48
C ARG A 257 3.61 4.35 12.01
N SER A 258 2.63 5.06 12.59
CA SER A 258 2.43 5.12 14.04
C SER A 258 1.86 3.82 14.61
N SER A 259 1.19 3.02 13.80
CA SER A 259 0.57 1.75 14.16
C SER A 259 1.58 0.59 14.36
N GLY A 260 2.63 0.81 15.16
CA GLY A 260 3.50 -0.27 15.63
C GLY A 260 4.56 -0.73 14.62
N HIS A 261 4.79 0.05 13.57
CA HIS A 261 5.95 -0.07 12.71
C HIS A 261 7.20 0.30 13.54
N ARG A 262 7.76 -0.64 14.32
CA ARG A 262 8.95 -0.42 15.17
C ARG A 262 10.20 -0.29 14.29
N TRP A 263 10.39 0.86 13.67
CA TRP A 263 11.54 1.20 12.83
C TRP A 263 12.84 1.44 13.64
N PHE A 264 12.73 1.75 14.93
CA PHE A 264 13.85 2.08 15.82
C PHE A 264 14.02 1.10 16.98
N ARG A 265 13.77 -0.21 16.78
CA ARG A 265 14.40 -1.16 17.69
C ARG A 265 15.87 -1.24 17.28
N ILE A 266 16.67 -0.29 17.77
CA ILE A 266 18.09 -0.52 17.98
C ILE A 266 18.14 -1.85 18.71
N THR A 267 18.78 -2.84 18.09
CA THR A 267 19.09 -4.12 18.69
C THR A 267 20.04 -3.89 19.86
N SER A 268 19.52 -3.40 20.99
CA SER A 268 20.24 -3.45 22.27
C SER A 268 20.18 -4.84 22.89
N ASN A 269 19.45 -5.77 22.27
CA ASN A 269 19.39 -7.17 22.68
C ASN A 269 19.78 -8.03 21.48
N ALA A 270 20.97 -7.77 20.94
CA ALA A 270 21.79 -8.89 20.53
C ALA A 270 22.30 -9.50 21.84
N GLU A 271 21.47 -10.31 22.49
CA GLU A 271 22.04 -11.36 23.33
C GLU A 271 22.86 -12.21 22.36
N GLU A 272 24.18 -12.05 22.48
CA GLU A 272 25.15 -12.98 21.94
C GLU A 272 24.63 -14.41 22.15
N PRO A 273 24.75 -15.31 21.17
CA PRO A 273 24.73 -16.71 21.51
C PRO A 273 25.92 -16.92 22.44
N ALA A 274 25.66 -17.13 23.74
CA ALA A 274 26.66 -17.60 24.67
C ALA A 274 27.18 -18.94 24.14
N ALA A 275 28.25 -18.86 23.34
CA ALA A 275 29.14 -19.97 23.11
C ALA A 275 29.82 -20.22 24.46
N ASP A 276 29.20 -21.05 25.30
CA ASP A 276 29.84 -21.64 26.46
C ASP A 276 30.94 -22.59 25.96
N LEU A 277 32.07 -21.98 25.61
CA LEU A 277 33.39 -22.57 25.59
C LEU A 277 33.87 -22.73 27.04
N SER A 278 33.27 -23.66 27.78
CA SER A 278 33.79 -24.06 29.10
C SER A 278 33.54 -25.54 29.40
N SER A 279 34.07 -26.41 28.54
CA SER A 279 34.39 -27.79 28.95
C SER A 279 35.54 -28.35 28.11
N ALA A 280 36.67 -27.66 28.12
CA ALA A 280 37.95 -28.23 27.71
C ALA A 280 39.02 -27.83 28.72
N SER A 281 39.24 -28.73 29.68
CA SER A 281 40.52 -29.20 30.20
C SER A 281 40.59 -29.26 31.72
N SER A 282 40.81 -30.46 32.23
CA SER A 282 41.96 -30.70 33.11
C SER A 282 42.36 -32.18 33.04
N PRO A 283 43.66 -32.49 32.91
CA PRO A 283 44.19 -33.85 32.78
C PRO A 283 44.46 -34.44 34.17
N THR A 284 44.20 -35.74 34.34
CA THR A 284 44.84 -36.50 35.43
C THR A 284 45.18 -37.89 34.95
N ALA A 285 46.47 -38.18 34.97
CA ALA A 285 47.07 -39.47 34.66
C ALA A 285 47.17 -40.34 35.92
N SER A 286 46.81 -41.62 35.80
CA SER A 286 47.31 -42.77 36.60
C SER A 286 46.76 -44.05 35.94
N ILE A 287 47.51 -44.73 35.05
CA ILE A 287 48.48 -45.82 35.30
C ILE A 287 47.84 -47.11 35.85
N ASN A 288 48.01 -48.17 35.04
CA ASN A 288 48.03 -49.62 35.31
C ASN A 288 46.68 -50.33 35.57
N THR A 289 46.39 -51.53 35.06
CA THR A 289 47.24 -52.64 34.55
C THR A 289 46.38 -53.66 33.79
N GLU A 290 46.99 -54.34 32.81
CA GLU A 290 46.73 -55.74 32.34
C GLU A 290 45.34 -56.10 31.77
N ARG A 291 45.14 -57.01 30.81
CA ARG A 291 45.88 -57.88 29.86
C ARG A 291 44.77 -58.80 29.29
N VAL A 292 45.03 -59.54 28.19
CA VAL A 292 44.23 -60.71 27.68
C VAL A 292 42.98 -60.29 26.88
N LEU A 293 42.74 -60.68 25.61
CA LEU A 293 43.43 -61.48 24.61
C LEU A 293 42.65 -61.29 23.28
N GLY A 294 43.26 -61.57 22.12
CA GLY A 294 42.48 -62.03 20.96
C GLY A 294 42.64 -61.29 19.63
N THR A 295 43.87 -61.19 19.14
CA THR A 295 44.17 -61.27 17.70
C THR A 295 43.42 -62.43 17.03
N GLN A 296 42.68 -62.18 15.95
CA GLN A 296 42.74 -63.01 14.74
C GLN A 296 42.15 -62.30 13.51
N THR A 297 43.08 -61.93 12.63
CA THR A 297 43.03 -61.97 11.16
C THR A 297 42.12 -63.05 10.55
N LYS A 298 41.34 -62.69 9.51
CA LYS A 298 41.52 -63.23 8.15
C LYS A 298 40.66 -62.52 7.10
N ALA A 299 41.29 -62.32 5.96
CA ALA A 299 40.71 -61.94 4.69
C ALA A 299 40.12 -63.16 3.98
N SER A 300 39.05 -62.93 3.21
CA SER A 300 38.81 -63.44 1.86
C SER A 300 37.63 -62.69 1.26
#